data_AF-A0A6I3KYJ0-F1
#
_entry.id   AF-A0A6I3KYJ0-F1
#
_cell.length_a   1.000
_cell.length_b   1.000
_cell.length_c   1.000
_cell.angle_alpha   90.00
_cell.angle_beta   90.00
_cell.angle_gamma   90.00
#
_symmetry.space_group_name_H-M   'P 1'
#
loop_
_entity.id
_entity.type
_entity.pdbx_description
1 polymer ?
#
loop_
_entity_poly.entity_id
_entity_poly.type
_entity_poly.pdbx_seq_one_letter_code
_entity_poly.pdbx_strand_id
1 'polypeptide(L)' 'MNRHENDILEFATAWAPYGGNDAEAFVRFGLSSREFHTRLLRLLCSPAARILANTTVARLRAQCVDRLEHR' A
#
# COMPACT_ATOMS: atom_id res chain seq x y z
N MET A 1 7.89 7.42 -12.89
CA MET A 1 7.19 7.31 -11.60
C MET A 1 5.98 8.23 -11.69
N ASN A 2 4.78 7.66 -11.61
CA ASN A 2 3.54 8.40 -11.76
C ASN A 2 3.15 9.00 -10.39
N ARG A 3 2.66 10.24 -10.37
CA ARG A 3 2.26 10.95 -9.14
C ARG A 3 1.29 10.12 -8.29
N HIS A 4 0.36 9.45 -8.94
CA HIS A 4 -0.61 8.57 -8.29
C HIS A 4 0.03 7.38 -7.56
N GLU A 5 1.13 6.83 -8.08
CA GLU A 5 1.85 5.71 -7.44
C GLU A 5 2.56 6.16 -6.16
N ASN A 6 3.12 7.38 -6.18
CA ASN A 6 3.72 7.99 -4.99
C ASN A 6 2.66 8.25 -3.92
N ASP A 7 1.51 8.82 -4.31
CA ASP A 7 0.41 9.06 -3.37
C ASP A 7 -0.04 7.76 -2.67
N ILE A 8 -0.10 6.64 -3.40
CA ILE A 8 -0.41 5.32 -2.81
C ILE A 8 0.66 4.86 -1.81
N LEU A 9 1.95 5.02 -2.14
CA LEU A 9 3.05 4.60 -1.28
C LEU A 9 3.16 5.48 -0.02
N GLU A 10 2.97 6.79 -0.16
CA GLU A 10 2.95 7.74 0.95
C GLU A 10 1.78 7.46 1.89
N PHE A 11 0.58 7.26 1.34
CA PHE A 11 -0.60 6.88 2.10
C PHE A 11 -0.39 5.56 2.86
N ALA A 12 0.08 4.52 2.17
CA ALA A 12 0.33 3.22 2.80
C ALA A 12 1.33 3.33 3.94
N THR A 13 2.41 4.11 3.75
CA THR A 13 3.44 4.33 4.77
C THR A 13 2.89 5.08 5.98
N ALA A 14 2.09 6.12 5.77
CA ALA A 14 1.48 6.91 6.84
C ALA A 14 0.51 6.08 7.70
N TRP A 15 -0.24 5.17 7.08
CA TRP A 15 -1.22 4.32 7.78
C TRP A 15 -0.66 2.98 8.27
N ALA A 16 0.56 2.59 7.88
CA ALA A 16 1.19 1.33 8.28
C ALA A 16 1.24 1.11 9.80
N PRO A 17 1.52 2.11 10.66
CA PRO A 17 1.53 1.94 12.12
C PRO A 17 0.16 1.57 12.72
N TYR A 18 -0.92 1.94 12.02
CA TYR A 18 -2.31 1.70 12.44
C TYR A 18 -2.92 0.48 11.75
N GLY A 19 -2.12 -0.27 10.98
CA GLY A 19 -2.57 -1.44 10.23
C GLY A 19 -3.21 -1.13 8.87
N GLY A 20 -3.20 0.12 8.40
CA GLY A 20 -3.84 0.56 7.15
C GLY A 20 -5.24 1.15 7.35
N ASN A 21 -5.79 1.76 6.30
CA ASN A 21 -7.14 2.34 6.33
C ASN A 21 -7.86 2.18 4.98
N ASP A 22 -8.65 1.12 4.87
CA ASP A 22 -9.34 0.76 3.63
C ASP A 22 -10.48 1.72 3.27
N ALA A 23 -11.18 2.27 4.28
CA ALA A 23 -12.28 3.20 4.06
C ALA A 23 -11.77 4.52 3.48
N GLU A 24 -10.68 5.05 4.05
CA GLU A 24 -10.03 6.25 3.52
C GLU A 24 -9.36 5.98 2.16
N ALA A 25 -8.81 4.79 1.95
CA ALA A 25 -8.26 4.40 0.64
C ALA A 25 -9.35 4.41 -0.45
N PHE A 26 -10.56 3.95 -0.13
CA PHE A 26 -11.69 4.02 -1.04
C PHE A 26 -12.08 5.48 -1.37
N VAL A 27 -12.15 6.35 -0.36
CA VAL A 27 -12.50 7.77 -0.56
C VAL A 27 -11.43 8.50 -1.37
N ARG A 28 -10.15 8.31 -1.07
CA ARG A 28 -9.03 9.02 -1.73
C ARG A 28 -8.71 8.50 -3.13
N PHE A 29 -8.76 7.19 -3.33
CA PHE A 29 -8.26 6.56 -4.56
C PHE A 29 -9.37 5.92 -5.40
N GLY A 30 -10.60 5.82 -4.88
CA GLY A 30 -11.70 5.12 -5.53
C GLY A 30 -11.46 3.61 -5.64
N LEU A 31 -10.60 3.04 -4.78
CA LEU A 31 -10.19 1.65 -4.84
C LEU A 31 -10.86 0.84 -3.73
N SER A 32 -11.43 -0.31 -4.09
CA SER A 32 -11.80 -1.31 -3.08
C SER A 32 -10.57 -1.77 -2.30
N SER A 33 -10.77 -2.29 -1.09
CA SER A 33 -9.68 -2.81 -0.24
C SER A 33 -8.77 -3.76 -1.02
N ARG A 34 -9.36 -4.76 -1.70
CA ARG A 34 -8.60 -5.74 -2.50
C ARG A 34 -7.82 -5.09 -3.63
N GLU A 35 -8.40 -4.14 -4.36
CA GLU A 35 -7.70 -3.44 -5.44
C GLU A 35 -6.55 -2.58 -4.92
N PHE A 36 -6.75 -1.89 -3.80
CA PHE A 36 -5.74 -1.08 -3.16
C PHE A 36 -4.53 -1.94 -2.76
N HIS A 37 -4.74 -3.03 -2.02
CA HIS A 37 -3.66 -3.92 -1.56
C HIS A 37 -2.97 -4.64 -2.71
N THR A 38 -3.71 -5.03 -3.75
CA THR A 38 -3.12 -5.63 -4.97
C THR A 38 -2.24 -4.65 -5.73
N ARG A 39 -2.68 -3.38 -5.88
CA ARG A 39 -1.87 -2.33 -6.51
C ARG A 39 -0.64 -2.00 -5.67
N LEU A 40 -0.81 -1.85 -4.36
CA LEU A 40 0.28 -1.58 -3.43
C LEU A 40 1.34 -2.68 -3.48
N LEU A 41 0.97 -3.97 -3.50
CA LEU A 41 1.93 -5.07 -3.66
C LEU A 41 2.75 -4.96 -4.95
N ARG A 42 2.09 -4.65 -6.07
CA ARG A 42 2.80 -4.45 -7.35
C ARG A 42 3.77 -3.29 -7.28
N LEU A 43 3.39 -2.18 -6.64
CA LEU A 43 4.27 -1.03 -6.43
C LEU A 43 5.48 -1.38 -5.56
N LEU A 44 5.27 -2.15 -4.48
CA LEU A 44 6.34 -2.63 -3.59
C LEU A 44 7.32 -3.58 -4.29
N CYS A 45 6.91 -4.24 -5.38
CA CYS A 45 7.77 -5.05 -6.25
C CYS A 45 8.45 -4.26 -7.38
N SER A 46 8.09 -2.99 -7.57
CA SER A 46 8.61 -2.15 -8.65
C SER A 46 9.77 -1.26 -8.16
N PRO A 47 10.52 -0.63 -9.07
CA PRO A 47 11.50 0.40 -8.70
C PRO A 47 10.92 1.57 -7.90
N ALA A 48 9.59 1.78 -7.90
CA ALA A 48 8.96 2.83 -7.13
C ALA A 48 9.15 2.66 -5.61
N ALA A 49 9.30 1.42 -5.14
CA ALA A 49 9.52 1.12 -3.73
C ALA A 49 10.88 1.58 -3.19
N ARG A 50 11.83 1.95 -4.06
CA ARG A 50 13.20 2.35 -3.66
C ARG A 50 13.24 3.62 -2.81
N ILE A 51 12.17 4.41 -2.80
CA ILE A 51 12.04 5.60 -1.95
C ILE A 51 11.79 5.22 -0.48
N LEU A 52 11.34 3.99 -0.22
CA LEU A 52 11.03 3.50 1.11
C LEU A 52 12.21 2.70 1.68
N ALA A 53 12.38 2.75 3.00
CA ALA A 53 13.29 1.86 3.70
C ALA A 53 12.87 0.40 3.52
N ASN A 54 13.85 -0.52 3.42
CA ASN A 54 13.59 -1.95 3.25
C ASN A 54 12.69 -2.54 4.35
N THR A 55 12.82 -2.04 5.59
CA THR A 55 11.97 -2.43 6.72
C THR A 55 10.51 -2.01 6.52
N THR A 56 10.27 -0.81 6.01
CA THR A 56 8.93 -0.33 5.65
C THR A 56 8.32 -1.16 4.53
N VAL A 57 9.10 -1.47 3.49
CA VAL A 57 8.65 -2.31 2.37
C VAL A 57 8.25 -3.70 2.86
N ALA A 58 9.07 -4.32 3.71
CA ALA A 58 8.77 -5.64 4.27
C ALA A 58 7.49 -5.62 5.11
N ARG A 59 7.30 -4.60 5.95
CA ARG A 59 6.10 -4.46 6.79
C ARG A 59 4.83 -4.25 5.96
N LEU A 60 4.89 -3.39 4.95
CA LEU A 60 3.76 -3.15 4.05
C LEU A 60 3.40 -4.40 3.25
N ARG A 61 4.41 -5.16 2.76
CA ARG A 61 4.16 -6.43 2.06
C ARG A 61 3.44 -7.43 2.96
N ALA A 62 3.89 -7.61 4.19
CA ALA A 62 3.25 -8.53 5.13
C ALA A 62 1.79 -8.14 5.40
N GLN A 63 1.52 -6.84 5.60
CA GLN A 63 0.15 -6.33 5.79
C GLN A 63 -0.73 -6.56 4.57
N CYS A 64 -0.22 -6.35 3.36
CA CYS A 64 -1.00 -6.60 2.14
C CYS A 64 -1.33 -8.09 1.96
N VAL A 65 -0.37 -8.98 2.22
CA VAL A 65 -0.57 -10.44 2.09
C VAL A 65 -1.64 -10.89 3.08
N ASP A 66 -1.48 -10.54 4.36
CA ASP A 66 -2.44 -10.85 5.42
C ASP A 66 -3.87 -10.42 5.05
N ARG A 67 -4.02 -9.19 4.53
CA ARG A 67 -5.33 -8.65 4.14
C ARG A 67 -5.94 -9.28 2.90
N LEU A 68 -5.13 -9.77 1.96
CA LEU A 68 -5.63 -10.42 0.75
C LEU A 68 -6.04 -11.88 1.00
N GLU A 69 -5.51 -12.50 2.05
CA GLU A 69 -5.82 -13.88 2.43
C GLU A 69 -7.01 -13.99 3.41
N HIS A 70 -7.21 -12.99 4.29
CA HIS A 70 -8.18 -13.09 5.39
C HIS A 70 -9.44 -12.22 5.27
N ARG A 71 -9.67 -11.52 4.15
CA ARG A 71 -10.72 -10.49 4.05
C ARG A 71 -11.56 -10.52 2.78
#